data_AF-H0R111-F1
#
_entry.id   AF-H0R111-F1
#
_cell.length_a   1.000
_cell.length_b   1.000
_cell.length_c   1.000
_cell.angle_alpha   90.00
_cell.angle_beta   90.00
_cell.angle_gamma   90.00
#
_symmetry.space_group_name_H-M   'P 1'
#
loop_
_entity.id
_entity.type
_entity.pdbx_description
1 polymer ?
#
loop_
_entity_poly.entity_id
_entity_poly.type
_entity_poly.pdbx_seq_one_letter_code
_entity_poly.pdbx_strand_id
1 'polypeptide(L)'
;GGFRDSIRVLAHTSAALSTPDETSPQLARPMVEDPLSWNYRHFPQLRRRIARSQHLSMSAFFLGSRAMAQLGLPTRVLPWYPMLRIPVNTIRSAAALLPGGRLRASRVGRRSQERFMVTMLEAPATIGESTQLAHHAA
;
A
#
# COMPACT_ATOMS: atom_id res chain seq x y z
N GLY A 1 12.26 -4.99 -27.81
CA GLY A 1 11.32 -4.14 -27.06
C GLY A 1 12.09 -3.36 -26.02
N GLY A 2 12.15 -2.04 -26.17
CA GLY A 2 12.83 -1.17 -25.20
C GLY A 2 11.88 -0.74 -24.07
N PHE A 3 12.43 -0.18 -22.99
CA PHE A 3 11.66 0.34 -21.85
C PHE A 3 10.47 1.23 -22.25
N ARG A 4 10.65 2.10 -23.25
CA ARG A 4 9.59 2.98 -23.78
C ARG A 4 8.40 2.20 -24.35
N ASP A 5 8.67 1.07 -24.98
CA ASP A 5 7.66 0.21 -25.60
C ASP A 5 6.84 -0.51 -24.51
N SER A 6 7.52 -1.00 -23.46
CA SER A 6 6.87 -1.56 -22.27
C SER A 6 5.98 -0.54 -21.56
N ILE A 7 6.44 0.71 -21.40
CA ILE A 7 5.63 1.78 -20.82
C ILE A 7 4.41 2.11 -21.70
N ARG A 8 4.57 2.12 -23.03
CA ARG A 8 3.46 2.34 -23.96
C ARG A 8 2.40 1.25 -23.85
N VAL A 9 2.81 -0.02 -23.85
CA VAL A 9 1.89 -1.16 -23.71
C VAL A 9 1.18 -1.11 -22.36
N LEU A 10 1.90 -0.82 -21.27
CA LEU A 10 1.29 -0.67 -19.95
C LEU A 10 0.27 0.48 -19.91
N ALA A 11 0.60 1.63 -20.50
CA ALA A 11 -0.29 2.78 -20.55
C ALA A 11 -1.57 2.47 -21.32
N HIS A 12 -1.46 1.82 -22.49
CA HIS A 12 -2.62 1.42 -23.29
C HIS A 12 -3.49 0.37 -22.60
N THR A 13 -2.87 -0.68 -22.05
CA THR A 13 -3.61 -1.74 -21.35
C THR A 13 -4.28 -1.22 -20.09
N SER A 14 -3.58 -0.40 -19.30
CA SER A 14 -4.16 0.27 -18.12
C SER A 14 -5.33 1.18 -18.52
N ALA A 15 -5.19 2.00 -19.56
CA ALA A 15 -6.25 2.91 -19.99
C ALA A 15 -7.48 2.16 -20.53
N ALA A 16 -7.30 1.02 -21.19
CA ALA A 16 -8.41 0.20 -21.68
C ALA A 16 -9.17 -0.52 -20.55
N LEU A 17 -8.49 -0.88 -19.46
CA LEU A 17 -9.07 -1.60 -18.32
C LEU A 17 -9.62 -0.68 -17.22
N SER A 18 -9.18 0.58 -17.15
CA SER A 18 -9.38 1.47 -16.00
C SER A 18 -10.51 2.49 -16.18
N THR A 19 -11.45 2.29 -17.10
CA THR A 19 -12.60 3.20 -17.24
C THR A 19 -13.34 3.23 -15.89
N PRO A 20 -13.34 4.36 -15.15
CA PRO A 20 -13.92 4.40 -13.81
C PRO A 20 -15.41 4.16 -13.92
N ASP A 21 -15.87 3.05 -13.35
CA ASP A 21 -17.26 2.62 -13.35
C ASP A 21 -17.90 2.94 -11.99
N GLU A 22 -19.23 2.79 -11.90
CA GLU A 22 -19.98 3.10 -10.67
C GLU A 22 -19.61 2.17 -9.49
N THR A 23 -18.95 1.04 -9.74
CA THR A 23 -18.48 0.13 -8.69
C THR A 23 -17.12 0.54 -8.09
N SER A 24 -16.32 1.32 -8.82
CA SER A 24 -15.00 1.80 -8.37
C SER A 24 -15.03 2.54 -7.01
N PRO A 25 -15.99 3.45 -6.71
CA PRO A 25 -16.12 4.06 -5.39
C PRO A 25 -16.56 3.08 -4.29
N GLN A 26 -17.37 2.07 -4.64
CA GLN A 26 -17.85 1.07 -3.70
C GLN A 26 -16.72 0.18 -3.20
N LEU A 27 -15.73 -0.10 -4.06
CA LEU A 27 -14.51 -0.82 -3.71
C LEU A 27 -13.49 0.07 -2.99
N ALA A 28 -13.32 1.32 -3.42
CA ALA A 28 -12.28 2.20 -2.87
C ALA A 28 -12.53 2.62 -1.41
N ARG A 29 -13.80 2.83 -1.03
CA ARG A 29 -14.19 3.27 0.32
C ARG A 29 -13.75 2.31 1.43
N PRO A 30 -14.08 0.99 1.40
CA PRO A 30 -13.64 0.08 2.45
C PRO A 30 -12.11 -0.05 2.49
N MET A 31 -11.41 -0.02 1.35
CA MET A 31 -9.95 -0.13 1.29
C MET A 31 -9.23 0.99 2.05
N VAL A 32 -9.78 2.22 2.05
CA VAL A 32 -9.20 3.33 2.82
C VAL A 32 -9.30 3.10 4.33
N GLU A 33 -10.30 2.35 4.77
CA GLU A 33 -10.54 2.02 6.17
C GLU A 33 -9.80 0.75 6.63
N ASP A 34 -9.19 -0.02 5.73
CA ASP A 34 -8.36 -1.21 6.05
C ASP A 34 -7.40 -0.99 7.23
N PRO A 35 -6.69 0.16 7.36
CA PRO A 35 -5.76 0.36 8.47
C PRO A 35 -6.43 0.42 9.85
N LEU A 36 -7.77 0.55 9.91
CA LEU A 36 -8.53 0.55 11.16
C LEU A 36 -8.77 -0.86 11.72
N SER A 37 -8.71 -1.91 10.91
CA SER A 37 -8.82 -3.30 11.39
C SER A 37 -7.49 -3.85 11.91
N TRP A 38 -6.35 -3.28 11.49
CA TRP A 38 -5.02 -3.81 11.81
C TRP A 38 -4.72 -3.95 13.30
N ASN A 39 -3.91 -4.96 13.62
CA ASN A 39 -3.57 -5.38 14.98
C ASN A 39 -2.28 -4.74 15.46
N TYR A 40 -2.42 -3.75 16.33
CA TYR A 40 -1.29 -3.06 16.95
C TYR A 40 -1.20 -3.39 18.44
N ARG A 41 -0.05 -3.94 18.85
CA ARG A 41 0.24 -4.31 20.25
C ARG A 41 0.16 -3.14 21.25
N HIS A 42 0.47 -1.91 20.80
CA HIS A 42 0.50 -0.72 21.66
C HIS A 42 -0.23 0.43 20.98
N PHE A 43 -1.01 1.20 21.75
CA PHE A 43 -1.79 2.36 21.29
C PHE A 43 -2.57 2.12 20.00
N PRO A 44 -3.39 1.05 19.91
CA PRO A 44 -3.99 0.62 18.66
C PRO A 44 -4.83 1.70 17.99
N GLN A 45 -5.66 2.44 18.74
CA GLN A 45 -6.52 3.48 18.18
C GLN A 45 -5.73 4.62 17.52
N LEU A 46 -4.67 5.09 18.17
CA LEU A 46 -3.82 6.16 17.63
C LEU A 46 -3.07 5.67 16.38
N ARG A 47 -2.50 4.47 16.44
CA ARG A 47 -1.74 3.91 15.31
C ARG A 47 -2.62 3.61 14.10
N ARG A 48 -3.85 3.14 14.32
CA ARG A 48 -4.88 2.98 13.28
C ARG A 48 -5.21 4.30 12.59
N ARG A 49 -5.46 5.37 13.37
CA ARG A 49 -5.71 6.71 12.83
C ARG A 49 -4.53 7.26 12.03
N ILE A 50 -3.31 7.09 12.53
CA ILE A 50 -2.10 7.49 11.81
C ILE A 50 -1.95 6.69 10.52
N ALA A 51 -2.14 5.36 10.56
CA ALA A 51 -2.01 4.50 9.38
C ALA A 51 -3.06 4.82 8.32
N ARG A 52 -4.31 5.11 8.71
CA ARG A 52 -5.35 5.64 7.81
C ARG A 52 -4.93 6.98 7.19
N SER A 53 -4.38 7.90 7.98
CA SER A 53 -3.86 9.18 7.46
C SER A 53 -2.69 8.98 6.50
N GLN A 54 -1.79 8.03 6.76
CA GLN A 54 -0.70 7.67 5.85
C GLN A 54 -1.24 7.09 4.55
N HIS A 55 -2.24 6.22 4.63
CA HIS A 55 -2.89 5.63 3.45
C HIS A 55 -3.52 6.72 2.58
N LEU A 56 -4.35 7.59 3.17
CA LEU A 56 -4.94 8.73 2.46
C LEU A 56 -3.87 9.68 1.89
N SER A 57 -2.82 9.97 2.66
CA SER A 57 -1.73 10.83 2.22
C SER A 57 -0.97 10.27 1.01
N MET A 58 -0.82 8.94 0.94
CA MET A 58 -0.17 8.26 -0.18
C MET A 58 -1.09 8.28 -1.40
N SER A 59 -2.36 7.94 -1.22
CA SER A 59 -3.37 7.96 -2.29
C SER A 59 -3.54 9.36 -2.88
N ALA A 60 -3.63 10.40 -2.04
CA ALA A 60 -3.73 11.78 -2.48
C ALA A 60 -2.51 12.22 -3.31
N PHE A 61 -1.31 11.75 -2.97
CA PHE A 61 -0.09 12.08 -3.70
C PHE A 61 -0.06 11.47 -5.11
N PHE A 62 -0.49 10.22 -5.29
CA PHE A 62 -0.46 9.55 -6.58
C PHE A 62 -1.68 9.84 -7.45
N LEU A 63 -2.88 9.91 -6.86
CA LEU A 63 -4.14 10.07 -7.58
C LEU A 63 -4.51 11.55 -7.79
N GLY A 64 -4.12 12.44 -6.86
CA GLY A 64 -4.53 13.83 -6.87
C GLY A 64 -6.02 14.03 -6.50
N SER A 65 -6.43 15.30 -6.39
CA SER A 65 -7.76 15.68 -5.88
C SER A 65 -8.91 15.24 -6.79
N ARG A 66 -8.72 15.24 -8.12
CA ARG A 66 -9.75 14.89 -9.10
C ARG A 66 -10.13 13.41 -9.04
N ALA A 67 -9.16 12.51 -9.04
CA ALA A 67 -9.42 11.07 -8.93
C ALA A 67 -9.92 10.70 -7.52
N MET A 68 -9.44 11.36 -6.46
CA MET A 68 -10.01 11.21 -5.12
C MET A 68 -11.49 11.59 -5.07
N ALA A 69 -11.90 12.67 -5.75
CA ALA A 69 -13.31 13.06 -5.84
C ALA A 69 -14.16 12.00 -6.55
N GLN A 70 -13.66 11.44 -7.65
CA GLN A 70 -14.34 10.37 -8.39
C GLN A 70 -14.54 9.11 -7.56
N LEU A 71 -13.58 8.78 -6.68
CA LEU A 71 -13.66 7.64 -5.77
C LEU A 71 -14.49 7.93 -4.50
N GLY A 72 -15.05 9.13 -4.36
CA GLY A 72 -15.81 9.53 -3.18
C GLY A 72 -14.95 9.63 -1.91
N LEU A 73 -13.66 9.93 -2.07
CA LEU A 73 -12.67 10.06 -0.99
C LEU A 73 -12.42 11.54 -0.63
N PRO A 74 -11.89 11.83 0.57
CA PRO A 74 -11.57 13.20 0.96
C PRO A 74 -10.59 13.86 -0.02
N THR A 75 -10.94 15.02 -0.57
CA THR A 75 -10.13 15.73 -1.58
C THR A 75 -9.11 16.69 -0.97
N ARG A 76 -9.30 17.09 0.29
CA ARG A 76 -8.41 17.98 1.04
C ARG A 76 -7.48 17.17 1.96
N VAL A 77 -6.65 16.32 1.36
CA VAL A 77 -5.66 15.52 2.10
C VAL A 77 -4.27 16.06 1.79
N LEU A 78 -3.52 16.41 2.82
CA LEU A 78 -2.13 16.83 2.68
C LEU A 78 -1.23 15.60 2.50
N PRO A 79 -0.37 15.55 1.45
CA PRO A 79 0.53 14.42 1.20
C PRO A 79 1.77 14.43 2.11
N TRP A 80 1.56 14.58 3.43
CA TRP A 80 2.63 14.72 4.42
C TRP A 80 3.55 13.49 4.48
N TYR A 81 3.00 12.29 4.32
CA TYR A 81 3.74 11.04 4.45
C TYR A 81 4.79 10.84 3.35
N PRO A 82 4.45 10.94 2.04
CA PRO A 82 5.46 10.85 0.98
C PRO A 82 6.45 12.02 1.03
N MET A 83 6.02 13.23 1.40
CA MET A 83 6.93 14.37 1.57
C MET A 83 8.03 14.09 2.60
N LEU A 84 7.72 13.33 3.66
CA LEU A 84 8.71 12.89 4.65
C LEU A 84 9.48 11.64 4.20
N ARG A 85 8.79 10.65 3.61
CA ARG A 85 9.38 9.34 3.32
C ARG A 85 10.29 9.33 2.11
N ILE A 86 10.01 10.12 1.07
CA ILE A 86 10.85 10.22 -0.13
C ILE A 86 12.29 10.60 0.25
N PRO A 87 12.55 11.74 0.94
CA PRO A 87 13.92 12.12 1.27
C PRO A 87 14.61 11.08 2.17
N VAL A 88 13.90 10.55 3.18
CA VAL A 88 14.44 9.49 4.06
C VAL A 88 14.83 8.24 3.27
N ASN A 89 13.99 7.80 2.34
CA ASN A 89 14.24 6.63 1.52
C ASN A 89 15.35 6.88 0.49
N THR A 90 15.46 8.09 -0.06
CA THR A 90 16.55 8.48 -0.96
C THR A 90 17.89 8.39 -0.24
N ILE A 91 18.01 8.97 0.96
CA ILE A 91 19.23 8.89 1.78
C ILE A 91 19.56 7.43 2.10
N ARG A 92 18.56 6.64 2.53
CA ARG A 92 18.74 5.22 2.85
C ARG A 92 19.16 4.41 1.62
N SER A 93 18.65 4.73 0.45
CA SER A 93 18.97 4.04 -0.80
C SER A 93 20.39 4.39 -1.26
N ALA A 94 20.79 5.66 -1.16
CA ALA A 94 22.15 6.09 -1.40
C ALA A 94 23.14 5.38 -0.46
N ALA A 95 22.82 5.28 0.84
CA ALA A 95 23.63 4.53 1.79
C ALA A 95 23.69 3.03 1.48
N ALA A 96 22.67 2.46 0.84
CA ALA A 96 22.67 1.06 0.42
C ALA A 96 23.63 0.77 -0.75
N LEU A 97 24.08 1.80 -1.48
CA LEU A 97 25.09 1.66 -2.55
C LEU A 97 26.51 1.49 -2.03
N LEU A 98 26.76 1.78 -0.74
CA LEU A 98 28.05 1.52 -0.09
C LEU A 98 28.35 0.02 -0.03
N PRO A 99 29.63 -0.38 0.04
CA PRO A 99 30.03 -1.78 0.19
C PRO A 99 29.31 -2.47 1.36
N GLY A 100 28.65 -3.59 1.10
CA GLY A 100 27.84 -4.33 2.10
C GLY A 100 26.50 -3.66 2.48
N GLY A 101 26.20 -2.46 1.98
CA GLY A 101 24.96 -1.73 2.25
C GLY A 101 23.70 -2.44 1.75
N ARG A 102 23.77 -3.08 0.58
CA ARG A 102 22.66 -3.83 -0.02
C ARG A 102 22.21 -5.02 0.84
N LEU A 103 23.16 -5.78 1.41
CA LEU A 103 22.87 -6.92 2.29
C LEU A 103 22.23 -6.47 3.62
N ARG A 104 22.69 -5.35 4.17
CA ARG A 104 22.07 -4.75 5.36
C ARG A 104 20.65 -4.26 5.05
N ALA A 105 20.48 -3.55 3.93
CA ALA A 105 19.19 -3.06 3.50
C ALA A 105 18.17 -4.19 3.28
N SER A 106 18.60 -5.32 2.69
CA SER A 106 17.73 -6.49 2.47
C SER A 106 17.29 -7.14 3.78
N ARG A 107 18.22 -7.33 4.74
CA ARG A 107 17.88 -7.90 6.06
C ARG A 107 16.93 -7.00 6.84
N VAL A 108 17.14 -5.69 6.82
CA VAL A 108 16.22 -4.75 7.48
C VAL A 108 14.87 -4.72 6.76
N GLY A 109 14.85 -4.74 5.43
CA GLY A 109 13.61 -4.79 4.64
C GLY A 109 12.76 -6.01 4.99
N ARG A 110 13.38 -7.20 5.06
CA ARG A 110 12.72 -8.46 5.44
C ARG A 110 12.09 -8.38 6.82
N ARG A 111 12.83 -7.91 7.83
CA ARG A 111 12.30 -7.73 9.19
C ARG A 111 11.11 -6.76 9.23
N SER A 112 11.14 -5.71 8.42
CA SER A 112 10.01 -4.77 8.32
C SER A 112 8.79 -5.40 7.67
N GLN A 113 8.96 -6.21 6.61
CA GLN A 113 7.87 -6.95 5.96
C GLN A 113 7.23 -7.97 6.90
N GLU A 114 8.04 -8.76 7.60
CA GLU A 114 7.57 -9.75 8.58
C GLU A 114 6.72 -9.09 9.69
N ARG A 115 7.18 -7.95 10.22
CA ARG A 115 6.42 -7.17 11.22
C ARG A 115 5.11 -6.62 10.67
N PHE A 116 5.12 -6.19 9.41
CA PHE A 116 3.93 -5.65 8.77
C PHE A 116 2.88 -6.76 8.55
N MET A 117 3.29 -7.94 8.09
CA MET A 117 2.41 -9.10 7.97
C MET A 117 1.69 -9.44 9.29
N VAL A 118 2.44 -9.49 10.39
CA VAL A 118 1.87 -9.73 11.73
C VAL A 118 0.89 -8.63 12.15
N THR A 119 1.06 -7.40 11.65
CA THR A 119 0.16 -6.28 11.95
C THR A 119 -1.14 -6.36 11.16
N MET A 120 -1.12 -6.86 9.92
CA MET A 120 -2.32 -6.96 9.08
C MET A 120 -3.20 -8.17 9.41
N LEU A 121 -2.60 -9.28 9.85
CA LEU A 121 -3.32 -10.53 10.10
C LEU A 121 -4.11 -10.45 11.42
N GLU A 122 -5.38 -10.87 11.40
CA GLU A 122 -6.25 -10.97 12.59
C GLU A 122 -5.93 -12.21 13.46
N ALA A 123 -5.44 -13.28 12.83
CA ALA A 123 -4.94 -14.50 13.48
C ALA A 123 -3.63 -14.93 12.81
N PRO A 124 -2.74 -15.68 13.50
CA PRO A 124 -1.55 -16.23 12.85
C PRO A 124 -1.98 -17.10 11.65
N ALA A 125 -1.68 -16.63 10.44
CA ALA A 125 -2.01 -17.35 9.22
C ALA A 125 -1.26 -18.68 9.21
N THR A 126 -1.99 -19.78 9.41
CA THR A 126 -1.44 -21.13 9.31
C THR A 126 -1.39 -21.50 7.84
N ILE A 127 -0.19 -21.80 7.33
CA ILE A 127 0.00 -22.25 5.95
C ILE A 127 -0.82 -23.52 5.77
N GLY A 128 -1.92 -23.45 5.01
CA GLY A 128 -2.86 -24.56 4.79
C GLY A 128 -4.33 -24.27 5.11
N GLU A 129 -4.70 -23.15 5.73
CA GLU A 129 -6.13 -22.86 5.99
C GLU A 129 -6.97 -22.64 4.72
N SER A 130 -6.36 -22.14 3.64
CA SER A 130 -7.05 -21.91 2.37
C SER A 130 -7.54 -23.21 1.69
N THR A 131 -6.97 -24.37 2.02
CA THR A 131 -7.45 -25.66 1.48
C THR A 131 -8.72 -26.12 2.18
N GLN A 132 -8.95 -25.74 3.44
CA GLN A 132 -10.16 -26.15 4.18
C GLN A 132 -11.40 -25.38 3.72
N LEU A 133 -11.26 -24.08 3.36
CA LEU A 133 -12.34 -23.29 2.78
C LEU A 133 -12.78 -23.79 1.41
N ALA A 134 -11.85 -24.30 0.59
CA ALA A 134 -12.16 -24.88 -0.72
C ALA A 134 -12.93 -26.21 -0.62
N HIS A 135 -12.72 -26.99 0.45
CA HIS A 135 -13.41 -28.27 0.67
C HIS A 135 -14.85 -28.14 1.18
N HIS A 136 -15.26 -26.97 1.69
CA HIS A 136 -16.64 -26.76 2.16
C HIS A 136 -17.57 -26.18 1.07
N ALA A 137 -17.01 -25.81 -0.08
CA ALA A 137 -17.74 -25.23 -1.22
C ALA A 137 -17.83 -26.17 -2.44
N ALA A 138 -17.47 -27.45 -2.27
CA ALA A 138 -17.56 -28.52 -3.28
C ALA A 138 -18.50 -29.61 -2.77
#